data_AF-A0A671DRF3-F1
#
_entry.id   AF-A0A671DRF3-F1
#
_cell.length_a   1.000
_cell.length_b   1.000
_cell.length_c   1.000
_cell.angle_alpha   90.00
_cell.angle_beta   90.00
_cell.angle_gamma   90.00
#
_symmetry.space_group_name_H-M   'P 1'
#
loop_
_entity.id
_entity.type
_entity.pdbx_description
1 polymer ?
#
loop_
_entity_poly.entity_id
_entity_poly.type
_entity_poly.pdbx_seq_one_letter_code
_entity_poly.pdbx_strand_id
1 'polypeptide(L)'
;MLNPDGVYLGNYRCSLMGFDLNRHWLDPSPWAHPTLHGVKQLIVQMYNDPKTSLEFYIDIHAHSTMMNGFMYGNIFEDEERFQRQAIFPKLLCQNAEDFSYSSTSFNRDAVKAGTGRRFLGGLLDHTSYCYTLEVSFYSYIIGGTTAAVPYTEEAYMKLGRNVARTFLDYYRLNPMIEKAAVPTPRLRGPASSKDMKMSNLLLLIDQSSH
;
A
#
# COMPACT_ATOMS: atom_id res chain seq x y z
N MET A 1 7.22 -12.08 -0.22
CA MET A 1 7.13 -12.59 1.16
C MET A 1 8.22 -11.93 1.99
N LEU A 2 7.88 -11.07 2.96
CA LEU A 2 8.89 -10.33 3.76
C LEU A 2 9.49 -11.15 4.90
N ASN A 3 8.72 -12.08 5.48
CA ASN A 3 9.13 -12.92 6.62
C ASN A 3 8.98 -14.42 6.33
N PRO A 4 9.78 -14.98 5.40
CA PRO A 4 9.70 -16.41 5.07
C PRO A 4 10.02 -17.32 6.26
N ASP A 5 11.03 -16.98 7.06
CA ASP A 5 11.46 -17.79 8.20
C ASP A 5 10.42 -17.86 9.31
N GLY A 6 9.81 -16.71 9.64
CA GLY A 6 8.72 -16.66 10.62
C GLY A 6 7.55 -17.54 10.20
N VAL A 7 7.17 -17.52 8.91
CA VAL A 7 6.08 -18.36 8.42
C VAL A 7 6.41 -19.84 8.44
N TYR A 8 7.63 -20.22 8.04
CA TYR A 8 8.05 -21.62 8.12
C TYR A 8 7.97 -22.18 9.56
N LEU A 9 8.25 -21.33 10.55
CA LEU A 9 8.23 -21.69 11.97
C LEU A 9 6.85 -21.52 12.64
N GLY A 10 5.85 -21.04 11.91
CA GLY A 10 4.52 -20.76 12.46
C GLY A 10 4.45 -19.53 13.36
N ASN A 11 5.41 -18.60 13.24
CA ASN A 11 5.36 -17.31 13.93
C ASN A 11 4.26 -16.45 13.32
N TYR A 12 3.40 -15.92 14.18
CA TYR A 12 2.29 -15.04 13.80
C TYR A 12 2.74 -13.61 13.45
N ARG A 13 3.77 -13.08 14.13
CA ARG A 13 4.13 -11.64 14.06
C ARG A 13 5.60 -11.36 13.87
N CYS A 14 6.47 -12.20 14.42
CA CYS A 14 7.89 -11.91 14.52
C CYS A 14 8.72 -12.72 13.52
N SER A 15 9.89 -12.19 13.16
CA SER A 15 10.94 -12.95 12.49
C SER A 15 11.47 -14.09 13.37
N LEU A 16 12.35 -14.93 12.81
CA LEU A 16 13.05 -15.98 13.57
C LEU A 16 13.73 -15.44 14.85
N MET A 17 14.23 -14.20 14.81
CA MET A 17 14.89 -13.56 15.96
C MET A 17 13.94 -12.81 16.90
N GLY A 18 12.62 -12.93 16.71
CA GLY A 18 11.64 -12.30 17.59
C GLY A 18 11.32 -10.84 17.26
N PHE A 19 11.81 -10.29 16.14
CA PHE A 19 11.56 -8.90 15.74
C PHE A 19 10.26 -8.73 14.94
N ASP A 20 9.47 -7.73 15.29
CA ASP A 20 8.37 -7.21 14.46
C ASP A 20 8.99 -6.36 13.32
N LEU A 21 9.05 -6.91 12.11
CA LEU A 21 9.70 -6.25 10.96
C LEU A 21 9.05 -4.90 10.63
N ASN A 22 7.74 -4.77 10.81
CA ASN A 22 7.01 -3.53 10.57
C ASN A 22 7.19 -2.48 11.69
N ARG A 23 8.22 -2.62 12.53
CA ARG A 23 8.68 -1.60 13.49
C ARG A 23 10.11 -1.14 13.23
N HIS A 24 10.79 -1.71 12.23
CA HIS A 24 12.21 -1.51 11.99
C HIS A 24 12.52 -0.82 10.64
N TRP A 25 11.53 -0.16 10.01
CA TRP A 25 11.75 0.52 8.74
C TRP A 25 12.71 1.72 8.82
N LEU A 26 12.78 2.38 9.98
CA LEU A 26 13.65 3.53 10.21
C LEU A 26 15.13 3.15 10.03
N ASP A 27 15.56 2.09 10.72
CA ASP A 27 16.94 1.61 10.72
C ASP A 27 17.01 0.07 10.72
N PRO A 28 16.78 -0.58 9.56
CA PRO A 28 16.85 -2.03 9.46
C PRO A 28 18.31 -2.50 9.45
N SER A 29 18.69 -3.37 10.38
CA SER A 29 19.99 -4.04 10.35
C SER A 29 20.08 -5.07 9.21
N PRO A 30 21.14 -5.06 8.38
CA PRO A 30 21.34 -6.08 7.34
C PRO A 30 21.56 -7.49 7.90
N TRP A 31 21.96 -7.60 9.18
CA TRP A 31 22.16 -8.87 9.84
C TRP A 31 20.87 -9.37 10.53
N ALA A 32 20.15 -8.51 11.25
CA ALA A 32 18.94 -8.90 11.98
C ALA A 32 17.66 -8.87 11.13
N HIS A 33 17.61 -7.99 10.13
CA HIS A 33 16.44 -7.75 9.26
C HIS A 33 16.83 -7.78 7.77
N PRO A 34 17.49 -8.85 7.28
CA PRO A 34 18.07 -8.88 5.93
C PRO A 34 17.03 -8.64 4.82
N THR A 35 15.83 -9.20 4.95
CA THR A 35 14.74 -9.03 3.98
C THR A 35 14.25 -7.59 3.93
N LEU A 36 14.00 -6.98 5.09
CA LEU A 36 13.57 -5.59 5.20
C LEU A 36 14.65 -4.62 4.70
N HIS A 37 15.91 -4.86 5.05
CA HIS A 37 17.04 -4.07 4.57
C HIS A 37 17.15 -4.13 3.04
N GLY A 38 17.10 -5.33 2.45
CA GLY A 38 17.15 -5.51 0.99
C GLY A 38 15.99 -4.83 0.27
N VAL A 39 14.77 -4.94 0.80
CA VAL A 39 13.59 -4.27 0.23
C VAL A 39 13.70 -2.76 0.32
N LYS A 40 14.18 -2.21 1.44
CA LYS A 40 14.42 -0.76 1.58
C LYS A 40 15.42 -0.27 0.55
N GLN A 41 16.51 -1.00 0.33
CA GLN A 41 17.51 -0.66 -0.70
C GLN A 41 16.89 -0.68 -2.10
N LEU A 42 16.09 -1.70 -2.43
CA LEU A 42 15.41 -1.80 -3.72
C LEU A 42 14.46 -0.63 -3.95
N ILE A 43 13.67 -0.23 -2.95
CA ILE A 43 12.77 0.92 -3.02
C ILE A 43 13.55 2.21 -3.30
N VAL A 44 14.64 2.45 -2.58
CA VAL A 44 15.49 3.63 -2.77
C VAL A 44 16.14 3.61 -4.16
N GLN A 45 16.56 2.45 -4.65
CA GLN A 45 17.09 2.32 -6.01
C GLN A 45 16.04 2.64 -7.08
N MET A 46 14.83 2.08 -6.96
CA MET A 46 13.72 2.35 -7.88
C MET A 46 13.29 3.81 -7.85
N TYR A 47 13.27 4.43 -6.68
CA TYR A 47 12.91 5.85 -6.53
C TYR A 47 13.94 6.78 -7.19
N ASN A 48 15.22 6.44 -7.11
CA ASN A 48 16.30 7.25 -7.70
C ASN A 48 16.54 6.97 -9.20
N ASP A 49 15.96 5.90 -9.76
CA ASP A 49 16.08 5.59 -11.19
C ASP A 49 15.17 6.50 -12.03
N PRO A 50 15.72 7.36 -12.91
CA PRO A 50 14.92 8.27 -13.73
C PRO A 50 13.95 7.57 -14.68
N LYS A 51 14.20 6.30 -15.02
CA LYS A 51 13.36 5.50 -15.94
C LYS A 51 12.17 4.85 -15.24
N THR A 52 12.19 4.83 -13.91
CA THR A 52 11.19 4.18 -13.07
C THR A 52 10.32 5.24 -12.38
N SER A 53 9.02 4.98 -12.27
CA SER A 53 8.09 5.77 -11.45
C SER A 53 7.49 4.88 -10.37
N LEU A 54 7.86 5.10 -9.10
CA LEU A 54 7.30 4.34 -7.97
C LEU A 54 6.03 5.05 -7.45
N GLU A 55 4.88 4.74 -8.02
CA GLU A 55 3.63 5.43 -7.65
C GLU A 55 2.93 4.80 -6.43
N PHE A 56 3.10 3.50 -6.22
CA PHE A 56 2.38 2.77 -5.19
C PHE A 56 3.30 1.87 -4.37
N TYR A 57 3.16 2.01 -3.06
CA TYR A 57 3.61 1.07 -2.05
C TYR A 57 2.39 0.56 -1.29
N ILE A 58 2.18 -0.76 -1.27
CA ILE A 58 1.11 -1.37 -0.47
C ILE A 58 1.71 -2.47 0.40
N ASP A 59 1.56 -2.31 1.72
CA ASP A 59 1.92 -3.27 2.75
C ASP A 59 0.70 -4.12 3.09
N ILE A 60 0.70 -5.39 2.73
CA ILE A 60 -0.45 -6.28 2.93
C ILE A 60 -0.28 -7.04 4.23
N HIS A 61 -1.27 -6.90 5.12
CA HIS A 61 -1.37 -7.51 6.43
C HIS A 61 -2.70 -8.22 6.61
N ALA A 62 -2.73 -9.12 7.59
CA ALA A 62 -3.96 -9.71 8.07
C ALA A 62 -4.35 -9.10 9.42
N HIS A 63 -5.65 -8.98 9.66
CA HIS A 63 -6.20 -8.31 10.83
C HIS A 63 -7.06 -9.25 11.65
N SER A 64 -6.84 -9.28 12.97
CA SER A 64 -7.41 -10.30 13.86
C SER A 64 -8.82 -9.99 14.37
N THR A 65 -9.21 -8.72 14.42
CA THR A 65 -10.43 -8.27 15.10
C THR A 65 -11.48 -7.69 14.16
N MET A 66 -11.10 -6.74 13.31
CA MET A 66 -11.99 -6.17 12.29
C MET A 66 -12.28 -7.15 11.16
N MET A 67 -13.52 -7.12 10.68
CA MET A 67 -13.98 -7.84 9.49
C MET A 67 -13.65 -7.05 8.21
N ASN A 68 -13.77 -7.72 7.05
CA ASN A 68 -13.52 -7.16 5.72
C ASN A 68 -12.04 -6.81 5.47
N GLY A 69 -11.72 -6.43 4.23
CA GLY A 69 -10.49 -5.74 3.88
C GLY A 69 -10.64 -4.23 4.03
N PHE A 70 -9.62 -3.53 4.50
CA PHE A 70 -9.61 -2.07 4.62
C PHE A 70 -8.20 -1.53 4.52
N MET A 71 -8.05 -0.22 4.29
CA MET A 71 -6.73 0.40 4.15
C MET A 71 -6.43 1.44 5.22
N TYR A 72 -5.15 1.53 5.56
CA TYR A 72 -4.58 2.68 6.23
C TYR A 72 -3.72 3.50 5.27
N GLY A 73 -4.01 4.79 5.16
CA GLY A 73 -3.19 5.76 4.42
C GLY A 73 -2.59 6.83 5.34
N ASN A 74 -1.84 7.76 4.76
CA ASN A 74 -1.23 8.88 5.50
C ASN A 74 -2.11 10.13 5.43
N ILE A 75 -2.10 10.97 6.46
CA ILE A 75 -2.62 12.34 6.34
C ILE A 75 -1.55 13.20 5.66
N PHE A 76 -1.99 13.95 4.64
CA PHE A 76 -1.19 14.97 3.95
C PHE A 76 -1.81 16.35 4.18
N GLU A 77 -0.97 17.38 4.26
CA GLU A 77 -1.41 18.78 4.39
C GLU A 77 -1.96 19.32 3.05
N ASP A 78 -1.48 18.77 1.95
CA ASP A 78 -1.95 19.06 0.60
C ASP A 78 -3.28 18.33 0.33
N GLU A 79 -4.37 19.10 0.20
CA GLU A 79 -5.71 18.58 -0.06
C GLU A 79 -5.82 17.84 -1.41
N GLU A 80 -5.10 18.28 -2.44
CA GLU A 80 -5.12 17.63 -3.76
C GLU A 80 -4.46 16.26 -3.68
N ARG A 81 -3.32 16.16 -2.98
CA ARG A 81 -2.67 14.88 -2.68
C ARG A 81 -3.58 13.98 -1.85
N PHE A 82 -4.29 14.54 -0.87
CA PHE A 82 -5.26 13.80 -0.07
C PHE A 82 -6.41 13.25 -0.93
N GLN A 83 -6.97 14.06 -1.83
CA GLN A 83 -8.02 13.63 -2.75
C GLN A 83 -7.53 12.52 -3.67
N ARG A 84 -6.32 12.64 -4.23
CA ARG A 84 -5.74 11.62 -5.11
C ARG A 84 -5.51 10.28 -4.40
N GLN A 85 -4.99 10.28 -3.17
CA GLN A 85 -4.82 9.02 -2.43
C GLN A 85 -6.17 8.34 -2.11
N ALA A 86 -7.26 9.09 -1.98
CA ALA A 86 -8.58 8.52 -1.69
C ALA A 86 -9.19 7.78 -2.90
N ILE A 87 -8.69 8.03 -4.12
CA ILE A 87 -9.22 7.43 -5.36
C ILE A 87 -9.02 5.92 -5.34
N PHE A 88 -7.82 5.43 -5.00
CA PHE A 88 -7.53 3.99 -5.08
C PHE A 88 -8.39 3.15 -4.12
N PRO A 89 -8.50 3.47 -2.81
CA PRO A 89 -9.39 2.73 -1.91
C PRO A 89 -10.86 2.84 -2.31
N LYS A 90 -11.28 3.96 -2.91
CA LYS A 90 -12.65 4.14 -3.39
C LYS A 90 -12.96 3.24 -4.59
N LEU A 91 -12.03 3.14 -5.55
CA LEU A 91 -12.15 2.19 -6.67
C LEU A 91 -12.11 0.75 -6.19
N LEU A 92 -11.27 0.42 -5.20
CA LEU A 92 -11.22 -0.92 -4.63
C LEU A 92 -12.55 -1.32 -3.99
N CYS A 93 -13.21 -0.41 -3.27
CA CYS A 93 -14.54 -0.63 -2.71
C CYS A 93 -15.61 -0.90 -3.78
N GLN A 94 -15.45 -0.37 -5.00
CA GLN A 94 -16.36 -0.67 -6.11
C GLN A 94 -16.07 -2.03 -6.76
N ASN A 95 -14.81 -2.45 -6.73
CA ASN A 95 -14.34 -3.69 -7.34
C ASN A 95 -14.39 -4.91 -6.41
N ALA A 96 -14.41 -4.70 -5.09
CA ALA A 96 -14.34 -5.73 -4.07
C ALA A 96 -15.46 -5.57 -3.03
N GLU A 97 -16.41 -6.50 -3.04
CA GLU A 97 -17.54 -6.54 -2.08
C GLU A 97 -17.10 -6.78 -0.64
N ASP A 98 -15.93 -7.41 -0.47
CA ASP A 98 -15.31 -7.73 0.80
C ASP A 98 -14.40 -6.60 1.30
N PHE A 99 -14.28 -5.49 0.56
CA PHE A 99 -13.53 -4.30 0.97
C PHE A 99 -14.44 -3.22 1.58
N SER A 100 -14.03 -2.65 2.70
CA SER A 100 -14.74 -1.62 3.45
C SER A 100 -14.06 -0.26 3.33
N TYR A 101 -14.62 0.63 2.51
CA TYR A 101 -14.17 2.02 2.46
C TYR A 101 -14.50 2.77 3.76
N SER A 102 -15.59 2.43 4.45
CA SER A 102 -15.94 3.05 5.74
C SER A 102 -14.95 2.74 6.86
N SER A 103 -14.29 1.57 6.80
CA SER A 103 -13.24 1.19 7.75
C SER A 103 -11.85 1.67 7.31
N THR A 104 -11.72 2.19 6.09
CA THR A 104 -10.46 2.77 5.59
C THR A 104 -10.20 4.10 6.28
N SER A 105 -8.98 4.27 6.80
CA SER A 105 -8.63 5.43 7.63
C SER A 105 -7.28 6.03 7.23
N PHE A 106 -7.19 7.35 7.32
CA PHE A 106 -5.96 8.09 7.07
C PHE A 106 -5.51 8.71 8.39
N ASN A 107 -4.28 8.42 8.84
CA ASN A 107 -3.77 8.92 10.12
C ASN A 107 -2.29 9.33 10.06
N ARG A 108 -1.82 9.96 11.15
CA ARG A 108 -0.44 10.42 11.34
C ARG A 108 0.13 9.98 12.68
N ASP A 109 -0.28 8.81 13.17
CA ASP A 109 0.04 8.36 14.53
C ASP A 109 1.54 8.17 14.74
N ALA A 110 2.07 8.78 15.81
CA ALA A 110 3.50 8.74 16.13
C ALA A 110 3.98 7.32 16.45
N VAL A 111 3.15 6.50 17.10
CA VAL A 111 3.44 5.09 17.42
C VAL A 111 3.67 4.25 16.16
N LYS A 112 3.12 4.67 15.02
CA LYS A 112 3.27 3.98 13.75
C LYS A 112 4.45 4.51 12.93
N ALA A 113 5.22 5.48 13.40
CA ALA A 113 6.31 6.09 12.63
C ALA A 113 7.35 5.08 12.10
N GLY A 114 7.55 3.96 12.82
CA GLY A 114 8.44 2.87 12.41
C GLY A 114 7.86 1.87 11.40
N THR A 115 6.62 2.04 10.93
CA THR A 115 6.01 1.17 9.91
C THR A 115 6.39 1.59 8.49
N GLY A 116 6.29 0.66 7.54
CA GLY A 116 6.66 0.92 6.14
C GLY A 116 5.86 2.05 5.52
N ARG A 117 4.53 2.01 5.68
CA ARG A 117 3.61 3.08 5.24
C ARG A 117 4.03 4.47 5.74
N ARG A 118 4.43 4.58 7.02
CA ARG A 118 4.75 5.87 7.65
C ARG A 118 6.15 6.35 7.28
N PHE A 119 7.13 5.47 7.32
CA PHE A 119 8.51 5.79 6.96
C PHE A 119 8.62 6.19 5.48
N LEU A 120 8.08 5.36 4.58
CA LEU A 120 8.14 5.62 3.14
C LEU A 120 7.29 6.80 2.71
N GLY A 121 6.16 7.06 3.38
CA GLY A 121 5.35 8.25 3.11
C GLY A 121 6.05 9.58 3.41
N GLY A 122 7.11 9.56 4.23
CA GLY A 122 7.98 10.71 4.47
C GLY A 122 9.25 10.74 3.61
N LEU A 123 9.70 9.58 3.11
CA LEU A 123 10.88 9.45 2.26
C LEU A 123 10.58 9.71 0.78
N LEU A 124 9.47 9.17 0.29
CA LEU A 124 9.06 9.26 -1.12
C LEU A 124 8.33 10.58 -1.39
N ASP A 125 8.32 10.99 -2.66
CA ASP A 125 7.72 12.26 -3.07
C ASP A 125 6.18 12.24 -3.05
N HIS A 126 5.60 13.37 -3.46
CA HIS A 126 4.16 13.59 -3.50
C HIS A 126 3.42 12.74 -4.55
N THR A 127 4.14 12.09 -5.47
CA THR A 127 3.55 11.20 -6.48
C THR A 127 3.46 9.75 -6.02
N SER A 128 4.11 9.43 -4.90
CA SER A 128 4.09 8.10 -4.29
C SER A 128 3.02 8.00 -3.19
N TYR A 129 2.15 7.00 -3.30
CA TYR A 129 1.13 6.67 -2.32
C TYR A 129 1.50 5.41 -1.55
N CYS A 130 1.51 5.52 -0.22
CA CYS A 130 1.85 4.43 0.69
C CYS A 130 0.62 4.00 1.49
N TYR A 131 0.23 2.73 1.37
CA TYR A 131 -0.90 2.14 2.09
C TYR A 131 -0.47 0.93 2.90
N THR A 132 -1.24 0.64 3.95
CA THR A 132 -1.32 -0.68 4.56
C THR A 132 -2.69 -1.26 4.24
N LEU A 133 -2.77 -2.39 3.53
CA LEU A 133 -3.99 -3.14 3.30
C LEU A 133 -4.12 -4.22 4.37
N GLU A 134 -5.10 -4.08 5.23
CA GLU A 134 -5.45 -5.07 6.25
C GLU A 134 -6.60 -5.94 5.74
N VAL A 135 -6.52 -7.25 5.95
CA VAL A 135 -7.57 -8.19 5.58
C VAL A 135 -7.92 -9.08 6.77
N SER A 136 -9.19 -9.13 7.15
CA SER A 136 -9.65 -9.98 8.26
C SER A 136 -9.19 -11.43 8.14
N PHE A 137 -8.68 -12.01 9.23
CA PHE A 137 -8.41 -13.45 9.33
C PHE A 137 -9.67 -14.31 9.33
N TYR A 138 -10.80 -13.71 9.71
CA TYR A 138 -11.98 -14.46 10.11
C TYR A 138 -13.03 -14.44 9.01
N SER A 139 -13.63 -13.28 8.78
CA SER A 139 -14.77 -13.11 7.89
C SER A 139 -14.86 -11.69 7.34
N TYR A 140 -15.60 -11.57 6.25
CA TYR A 140 -16.09 -10.31 5.72
C TYR A 140 -17.61 -10.27 5.74
N ILE A 141 -18.16 -9.06 5.80
CA ILE A 141 -19.59 -8.80 5.65
C ILE A 141 -19.83 -8.28 4.24
N ILE A 142 -20.79 -8.88 3.53
CA ILE A 142 -21.22 -8.39 2.22
C ILE A 142 -22.04 -7.11 2.42
N GLY A 143 -21.70 -6.05 1.70
CA GLY A 143 -22.40 -4.76 1.77
C GLY A 143 -23.92 -4.92 1.61
N GLY A 144 -24.68 -4.36 2.55
CA GLY A 144 -26.14 -4.48 2.58
C GLY A 144 -26.68 -5.73 3.26
N THR A 145 -25.82 -6.59 3.78
CA THR A 145 -26.19 -7.77 4.57
C THR A 145 -25.59 -7.70 5.98
N THR A 146 -26.08 -8.54 6.89
CA THR A 146 -25.48 -8.77 8.21
C THR A 146 -24.78 -10.14 8.30
N ALA A 147 -24.73 -10.88 7.19
CA ALA A 147 -24.15 -12.21 7.14
C ALA A 147 -22.63 -12.13 7.07
N ALA A 148 -21.96 -12.74 8.05
CA ALA A 148 -20.52 -12.90 8.03
C ALA A 148 -20.16 -14.12 7.17
N VAL A 149 -19.37 -13.90 6.12
CA VAL A 149 -18.83 -14.96 5.26
C VAL A 149 -17.37 -15.21 5.66
N PRO A 150 -17.00 -16.44 6.06
CA PRO A 150 -15.62 -16.74 6.39
C PRO A 150 -14.68 -16.51 5.21
N TYR A 151 -13.49 -15.97 5.49
CA TYR A 151 -12.45 -15.87 4.46
C TYR A 151 -11.90 -17.26 4.13
N THR A 152 -12.01 -17.62 2.86
CA THR A 152 -11.34 -18.80 2.29
C THR A 152 -10.10 -18.36 1.51
N GLU A 153 -9.22 -19.31 1.19
CA GLU A 153 -8.08 -19.05 0.28
C GLU A 153 -8.56 -18.44 -1.04
N GLU A 154 -9.66 -18.95 -1.60
CA GLU A 154 -10.27 -18.42 -2.81
C GLU A 154 -10.76 -16.98 -2.66
N ALA A 155 -11.29 -16.61 -1.48
CA ALA A 155 -11.71 -15.25 -1.17
C ALA A 155 -10.51 -14.30 -1.08
N TYR A 156 -9.42 -14.69 -0.42
CA TYR A 156 -8.18 -13.90 -0.42
C TYR A 156 -7.61 -13.73 -1.83
N MET A 157 -7.61 -14.80 -2.64
CA MET A 157 -7.20 -14.73 -4.05
C MET A 157 -8.12 -13.81 -4.87
N LYS A 158 -9.43 -13.84 -4.62
CA LYS A 158 -10.42 -12.94 -5.25
C LYS A 158 -10.12 -11.48 -4.90
N LEU A 159 -9.84 -11.16 -3.64
CA LEU A 159 -9.43 -9.81 -3.24
C LEU A 159 -8.15 -9.38 -3.95
N GLY A 160 -7.13 -10.24 -4.02
CA GLY A 160 -5.91 -9.97 -4.78
C GLY A 160 -6.16 -9.67 -6.26
N ARG A 161 -7.07 -10.42 -6.91
CA ARG A 161 -7.51 -10.14 -8.29
C ARG A 161 -8.22 -8.79 -8.40
N ASN A 162 -9.05 -8.44 -7.42
CA ASN A 162 -9.75 -7.15 -7.39
C ASN A 162 -8.79 -5.98 -7.18
N VAL A 163 -7.73 -6.15 -6.38
CA VAL A 163 -6.65 -5.16 -6.25
C VAL A 163 -5.97 -4.94 -7.61
N ALA A 164 -5.61 -6.01 -8.33
CA ALA A 164 -5.03 -5.90 -9.67
C ALA A 164 -5.96 -5.21 -10.67
N ARG A 165 -7.26 -5.55 -10.66
CA ARG A 165 -8.29 -4.87 -11.46
C ARG A 165 -8.39 -3.39 -11.12
N THR A 166 -8.31 -3.05 -9.85
CA THR A 166 -8.36 -1.65 -9.37
C THR A 166 -7.18 -0.84 -9.89
N PHE A 167 -5.98 -1.42 -9.97
CA PHE A 167 -4.85 -0.75 -10.63
C PHE A 167 -5.14 -0.46 -12.10
N LEU A 168 -5.70 -1.42 -12.84
CA LEU A 168 -6.08 -1.22 -14.24
C LEU A 168 -7.09 -0.07 -14.38
N ASP A 169 -8.11 -0.03 -13.53
CA ASP A 169 -9.12 1.03 -13.55
C ASP A 169 -8.51 2.39 -13.17
N TYR A 170 -7.65 2.42 -12.15
CA TYR A 170 -6.92 3.62 -11.73
C TYR A 170 -6.09 4.21 -12.88
N TYR A 171 -5.26 3.39 -13.55
CA TYR A 171 -4.43 3.87 -14.66
C TYR A 171 -5.22 4.24 -15.92
N ARG A 172 -6.41 3.65 -16.13
CA ARG A 172 -7.32 4.08 -17.21
C ARG A 172 -7.94 5.45 -16.95
N LEU A 173 -8.20 5.77 -15.68
CA LEU A 173 -8.76 7.06 -15.26
C LEU A 173 -7.69 8.16 -15.13
N ASN A 174 -6.42 7.80 -14.90
CA ASN A 174 -5.33 8.74 -14.64
C ASN A 174 -5.14 9.84 -15.72
N PRO A 175 -5.27 9.57 -17.04
CA PRO A 175 -5.21 10.61 -18.07
C PRO A 175 -6.34 11.67 -17.96
N MET A 176 -7.45 11.34 -17.30
CA MET A 176 -8.55 12.27 -17.03
C MET A 176 -8.33 13.05 -15.73
N ILE A 177 -7.71 12.41 -14.73
CA ILE A 177 -7.38 13.02 -13.43
C ILE A 177 -6.31 14.11 -13.60
N GLU A 178 -5.25 13.84 -14.38
CA GLU A 178 -4.22 14.84 -14.69
C GLU A 178 -4.76 16.03 -15.51
N LYS A 179 -5.77 15.80 -16.38
CA LYS A 179 -6.43 16.87 -17.16
C LYS A 179 -7.36 17.74 -16.33
N ALA A 180 -8.01 17.18 -15.31
CA ALA A 180 -8.93 17.91 -14.44
C ALA A 180 -8.20 18.79 -13.41
N ALA A 181 -6.95 18.47 -13.06
CA ALA A 181 -6.16 19.17 -12.04
C ALA A 181 -5.43 20.43 -12.54
N VAL A 182 -5.56 20.83 -13.82
CA VAL A 182 -4.80 21.98 -14.35
C VAL A 182 -5.71 23.08 -14.92
N PRO A 183 -5.75 24.25 -14.24
CA PRO A 183 -5.79 25.53 -14.93
C PRO A 183 -4.53 26.37 -14.62
N THR A 184 -3.71 26.58 -15.67
CA THR A 184 -2.77 27.72 -15.91
C THR A 184 -1.38 27.74 -15.23
N PRO A 185 -0.42 28.54 -15.78
CA PRO A 185 0.67 28.05 -16.60
C PRO A 185 2.02 28.03 -15.85
N ARG A 186 2.91 27.10 -16.19
CA ARG A 186 4.32 27.19 -15.79
C ARG A 186 5.23 27.12 -17.01
N LEU A 187 5.98 28.19 -17.18
CA LEU A 187 7.15 28.32 -18.05
C LEU A 187 8.07 27.11 -17.84
N ARG A 188 8.14 26.21 -18.82
CA ARG A 188 9.19 25.18 -18.90
C ARG A 188 10.12 25.54 -20.04
N GLY A 189 11.42 25.59 -19.74
CA GLY A 189 12.49 25.60 -20.72
C GLY A 189 12.42 24.38 -21.67
N PRO A 190 13.28 24.32 -22.69
CA PRO A 190 13.07 23.49 -23.87
C PRO A 190 12.93 22.02 -23.49
N ALA A 191 11.86 21.42 -23.96
CA ALA A 191 11.50 20.03 -23.74
C ALA A 191 12.61 19.10 -24.28
N SER A 192 13.22 18.31 -23.39
CA SER A 192 13.87 17.06 -23.80
C SER A 192 12.82 15.96 -23.88
N SER A 193 13.07 15.00 -24.76
CA SER A 193 12.19 13.89 -25.16
C SER A 193 11.30 13.32 -24.06
N LYS A 194 10.04 13.04 -24.41
CA LYS A 194 9.12 12.23 -23.60
C LYS A 194 9.62 10.79 -23.56
N ASP A 195 10.58 10.52 -22.68
CA ASP A 195 10.87 9.15 -22.28
C ASP A 195 9.67 8.66 -21.46
N MET A 196 8.98 7.65 -21.97
CA MET A 196 7.83 7.03 -21.30
C MET A 196 8.33 6.30 -20.06
N LYS A 197 8.10 6.87 -18.87
CA LYS A 197 8.42 6.23 -17.60
C LYS A 197 7.56 4.98 -17.43
N MET A 198 8.17 3.87 -17.06
CA MET A 198 7.44 2.69 -16.61
C MET A 198 6.91 2.95 -15.20
N SER A 199 5.59 2.90 -15.02
CA SER A 199 4.96 2.94 -13.70
C SER A 199 5.15 1.59 -13.02
N ASN A 200 5.88 1.59 -11.91
CA ASN A 200 6.16 0.40 -11.13
C ASN A 200 5.32 0.41 -9.85
N LEU A 201 4.68 -0.73 -9.60
CA LEU A 201 3.95 -1.02 -8.38
C LEU A 201 4.82 -1.92 -7.51
N LEU A 202 5.04 -1.54 -6.24
CA LEU A 202 5.62 -2.43 -5.25
C LEU A 202 4.56 -2.87 -4.25
N LEU A 203 4.17 -4.14 -4.35
CA LEU A 203 3.29 -4.80 -3.39
C LEU A 203 4.17 -5.63 -2.45
N LEU A 204 4.21 -5.25 -1.17
CA LEU A 204 4.88 -6.02 -0.14
C LEU A 204 3.83 -6.79 0.67
N ILE A 205 4.09 -8.08 0.83
CA ILE A 205 3.29 -8.95 1.69
C ILE A 205 4.12 -9.18 2.94
N ASP A 206 3.73 -8.52 4.03
CA ASP A 206 4.24 -8.78 5.36
C ASP A 206 3.19 -9.56 6.15
N GLN A 207 3.53 -10.77 6.57
CA GLN A 207 2.60 -11.64 7.32
C GLN A 207 2.50 -11.22 8.81
N SER A 208 2.97 -10.03 9.20
CA SER A 208 2.92 -9.56 10.59
C SER A 208 1.58 -8.88 10.91
N SER A 209 0.59 -9.65 11.31
CA SER A 209 -0.69 -9.11 11.79
C SER A 209 -0.52 -8.31 13.09
N HIS A 210 -1.31 -7.23 13.21
CA HIS A 210 -1.26 -6.30 14.34
C HIS A 210 -2.20 -6.64 15.49
#